data_AF-A0A538IUQ8-F1
#
_entry.id   AF-A0A538IUQ8-F1
#
_cell.length_a   1.000
_cell.length_b   1.000
_cell.length_c   1.000
_cell.angle_alpha   90.00
_cell.angle_beta   90.00
_cell.angle_gamma   90.00
#
_symmetry.space_group_name_H-M   'P 1'
#
loop_
_entity.id
_entity.type
_entity.pdbx_description
1 polymer ?
#
loop_
_entity_poly.entity_id
_entity_poly.type
_entity_poly.pdbx_seq_one_letter_code
_entity_poly.pdbx_strand_id
1 'polypeptide(L)'
;AGIWSTPAVDTKGKVAFVGAGNPFKQQAEAAHTNSILKFDVNRRSRRFGQIIGSYKGNVDTYFPQESKLPCVPIPGNPPTYYPQGLGSCAQIDMDFGAAPNLFRDAHGRLLVGDGQKSGVYHVVDAKTMKPVWSQIVGPPSSIGGIVGSTANDGQNVYGPITVPGYIWSVSAARGSYRWAGPIGDGVHWGPPVTLANGVVYSVDFSGFLDAFDARNGALLLKRPLAYGSGGPESLSWAGVSVARNTVYAAVGVLGLANGFVVAYRPGSVPDVASDGVRTVEGALGGSGGGGGGGGGQPAPIGPSVVAGPGAASTSYATPVVATQQGGKLSFLNLDTVQHDVNSTQNGKDGRPIFHSKLTGLGETSPVEGVDHVPPGTYEFFCSVHPGMRGQLVVR
;
A
#
# COMPACT_ATOMS: atom_id res chain seq x y z
N ALA A 1 -3.96 23.19 2.74
CA ALA A 1 -3.82 21.72 2.80
C ALA A 1 -2.69 21.32 1.90
N GLY A 2 -1.92 20.29 2.26
CA GLY A 2 -0.96 19.69 1.34
C GLY A 2 -1.69 19.04 0.16
N ILE A 3 -1.02 18.95 -0.99
CA ILE A 3 -1.48 18.16 -2.13
C ILE A 3 -0.32 17.24 -2.48
N TRP A 4 -0.55 15.93 -2.37
CA TRP A 4 0.47 14.91 -2.58
C TRP A 4 -0.03 13.77 -3.49
N SER A 5 -1.29 13.80 -3.91
CA SER A 5 -1.86 12.89 -4.89
C SER A 5 -1.71 13.41 -6.32
N THR A 6 -1.87 12.51 -7.30
CA THR A 6 -1.83 12.85 -8.72
C THR A 6 -3.20 13.40 -9.18
N PRO A 7 -3.26 14.52 -9.92
CA PRO A 7 -4.53 15.08 -10.36
C PRO A 7 -5.13 14.31 -11.54
N ALA A 8 -6.47 14.30 -11.62
CA ALA A 8 -7.20 13.90 -12.81
C ALA A 8 -7.59 15.13 -13.64
N VAL A 9 -7.44 15.08 -14.97
CA VAL A 9 -7.63 16.25 -15.86
C VAL A 9 -8.76 16.00 -16.86
N ASP A 10 -9.79 16.85 -16.84
CA ASP A 10 -10.76 16.96 -17.93
C ASP A 10 -10.22 17.96 -18.96
N THR A 11 -9.64 17.44 -20.04
CA THR A 11 -9.05 18.25 -21.11
C THR A 11 -10.08 19.04 -21.91
N LYS A 12 -11.34 18.58 -21.97
CA LYS A 12 -12.43 19.28 -22.66
C LYS A 12 -12.94 20.44 -21.81
N GLY A 13 -13.19 20.18 -20.52
CA GLY A 13 -13.58 21.19 -19.54
C GLY A 13 -12.45 22.14 -19.14
N LYS A 14 -11.20 21.77 -19.43
CA LYS A 14 -9.96 22.47 -19.01
C LYS A 14 -9.92 22.68 -17.50
N VAL A 15 -10.26 21.63 -16.76
CA VAL A 15 -10.23 21.61 -15.30
C VAL A 15 -9.45 20.41 -14.80
N ALA A 16 -8.82 20.55 -13.64
CA ALA A 16 -8.15 19.46 -12.94
C ALA A 16 -8.83 19.22 -11.58
N PHE A 17 -8.85 17.96 -11.16
CA PHE A 17 -9.38 17.53 -9.87
C PHE A 17 -8.28 16.86 -9.07
N VAL A 18 -8.19 17.15 -7.78
CA VAL A 18 -7.15 16.57 -6.91
C VAL A 18 -7.63 16.51 -5.46
N GLY A 19 -7.25 15.43 -4.78
CA GLY A 19 -7.43 15.27 -3.36
C GLY A 19 -6.52 16.21 -2.54
N ALA A 20 -7.04 16.71 -1.43
CA ALA A 20 -6.29 17.57 -0.51
C ALA A 20 -6.08 16.90 0.85
N GLY A 21 -4.92 17.21 1.42
CA GLY A 21 -4.43 16.81 2.73
C GLY A 21 -5.35 17.18 3.90
N ASN A 22 -5.15 16.49 5.01
CA ASN A 22 -5.68 16.79 6.32
C ASN A 22 -5.15 18.13 6.86
N PRO A 23 -5.81 18.71 7.88
CA PRO A 23 -5.27 19.86 8.57
C PRO A 23 -4.08 19.46 9.45
N PHE A 24 -3.09 20.34 9.57
CA PHE A 24 -1.92 20.15 10.45
C PHE A 24 -2.28 19.98 11.95
N LYS A 25 -3.45 20.46 12.36
CA LYS A 25 -4.05 20.31 13.69
C LYS A 25 -5.55 20.57 13.59
N GLN A 26 -6.34 20.12 14.57
CA GLN A 26 -7.81 20.27 14.57
C GLN A 26 -8.29 21.69 14.28
N GLN A 27 -7.67 22.72 14.87
CA GLN A 27 -8.10 24.13 14.67
C GLN A 27 -7.83 24.65 13.25
N ALA A 28 -7.04 23.93 12.45
CA ALA A 28 -6.74 24.26 11.06
C ALA A 28 -7.65 23.51 10.06
N GLU A 29 -8.63 22.73 10.54
CA GLU A 29 -9.66 22.14 9.69
C GLU A 29 -10.39 23.26 8.93
N ALA A 30 -10.35 23.19 7.60
CA ALA A 30 -10.86 24.23 6.71
C ALA A 30 -11.56 23.62 5.50
N ALA A 31 -12.27 24.45 4.73
CA ALA A 31 -13.02 24.03 3.55
C ALA A 31 -12.19 23.24 2.51
N HIS A 32 -10.89 23.50 2.43
CA HIS A 32 -9.97 22.88 1.44
C HIS A 32 -9.00 21.85 2.05
N THR A 33 -9.23 21.44 3.29
CA THR A 33 -8.57 20.26 3.89
C THR A 33 -9.50 19.07 3.70
N ASN A 34 -9.00 17.84 3.62
CA ASN A 34 -9.83 16.64 3.48
C ASN A 34 -10.91 16.82 2.39
N SER A 35 -10.49 17.28 1.21
CA SER A 35 -11.42 17.74 0.18
C SER A 35 -10.96 17.37 -1.22
N ILE A 36 -11.92 17.12 -2.10
CA ILE A 36 -11.69 17.08 -3.55
C ILE A 36 -11.73 18.53 -4.05
N LEU A 37 -10.64 19.00 -4.64
CA LEU A 37 -10.50 20.34 -5.17
C LEU A 37 -10.61 20.34 -6.69
N LYS A 38 -11.21 21.39 -7.24
CA LYS A 38 -11.33 21.63 -8.68
C LYS A 38 -10.56 22.89 -9.05
N PHE A 39 -9.61 22.75 -9.97
CA PHE A 39 -8.76 23.82 -10.47
C PHE A 39 -9.11 24.20 -11.90
N ASP A 40 -9.03 25.50 -12.21
CA ASP A 40 -9.05 25.98 -13.59
C ASP A 40 -7.65 25.82 -14.21
N VAL A 41 -7.52 24.98 -15.24
CA VAL A 41 -6.26 24.76 -15.95
C VAL A 41 -6.30 25.31 -17.38
N ASN A 42 -7.31 26.14 -17.71
CA ASN A 42 -7.33 26.88 -18.96
C ASN A 42 -6.35 28.05 -18.89
N ARG A 43 -5.20 27.94 -19.57
CA ARG A 43 -4.17 29.00 -19.64
C ARG A 43 -4.68 30.37 -20.10
N ARG A 44 -5.84 30.44 -20.76
CA ARG A 44 -6.47 31.71 -21.21
C ARG A 44 -7.46 32.28 -20.18
N SER A 45 -7.76 31.56 -19.11
CA SER A 45 -8.68 32.01 -18.07
C SER A 45 -7.97 32.96 -17.11
N ARG A 46 -8.66 34.01 -16.66
CA ARG A 46 -8.18 34.88 -15.56
C ARG A 46 -8.08 34.15 -14.22
N ARG A 47 -8.69 32.96 -14.11
CA ARG A 47 -8.67 32.11 -12.91
C ARG A 47 -7.69 30.94 -13.04
N PHE A 48 -6.83 30.92 -14.06
CA PHE A 48 -5.85 29.85 -14.23
C PHE A 48 -5.07 29.60 -12.94
N GLY A 49 -5.01 28.34 -12.50
CA GLY A 49 -4.36 27.91 -11.26
C GLY A 49 -5.18 28.12 -9.98
N GLN A 50 -6.37 28.72 -10.05
CA GLN A 50 -7.23 28.92 -8.88
C GLN A 50 -8.13 27.72 -8.61
N ILE A 51 -8.43 27.49 -7.32
CA ILE A 51 -9.52 26.61 -6.89
C ILE A 51 -10.84 27.28 -7.28
N ILE A 52 -11.59 26.63 -8.15
CA ILE A 52 -12.90 27.10 -8.66
C ILE A 52 -14.07 26.25 -8.16
N GLY A 53 -13.79 25.27 -7.31
CA GLY A 53 -14.79 24.45 -6.63
C GLY A 53 -14.13 23.47 -5.67
N SER A 54 -14.88 23.03 -4.67
CA SER A 54 -14.41 22.05 -3.69
C SER A 54 -15.57 21.21 -3.17
N TYR A 55 -15.26 19.99 -2.75
CA TYR A 55 -16.14 19.10 -2.02
C TYR A 55 -15.42 18.63 -0.76
N LYS A 56 -16.06 18.79 0.40
CA LYS A 56 -15.54 18.35 1.68
C LYS A 56 -15.90 16.87 1.90
N GLY A 57 -14.89 16.01 2.09
CA GLY A 57 -15.07 14.61 2.48
C GLY A 57 -15.32 14.46 3.97
N ASN A 58 -14.97 13.30 4.53
CA ASN A 58 -14.97 13.13 5.99
C ASN A 58 -13.94 14.08 6.62
N VAL A 59 -14.25 14.59 7.82
CA VAL A 59 -13.32 15.43 8.60
C VAL A 59 -12.20 14.57 9.19
N ASP A 60 -11.12 15.18 9.67
CA ASP A 60 -9.97 14.44 10.20
C ASP A 60 -10.29 13.60 11.44
N THR A 61 -11.36 13.98 12.15
CA THR A 61 -11.88 13.24 13.30
C THR A 61 -12.82 12.09 12.91
N TYR A 62 -13.00 11.83 11.61
CA TYR A 62 -13.99 10.93 11.01
C TYR A 62 -15.45 11.30 11.30
N PHE A 63 -15.82 11.45 12.58
CA PHE A 63 -17.11 11.91 13.06
C PHE A 63 -17.10 13.44 13.26
N PRO A 64 -17.95 14.20 12.55
CA PRO A 64 -18.01 15.66 12.68
C PRO A 64 -18.27 16.16 14.11
N GLN A 65 -18.93 15.38 14.94
CA GLN A 65 -19.24 15.71 16.33
C GLN A 65 -17.98 15.79 17.20
N GLU A 66 -16.98 14.95 16.93
CA GLU A 66 -15.72 14.88 17.68
C GLU A 66 -14.83 16.09 17.44
N SER A 67 -15.02 16.80 16.31
CA SER A 67 -14.32 18.05 16.03
C SER A 67 -14.62 19.18 17.02
N LYS A 68 -15.62 19.04 17.88
CA LYS A 68 -15.96 19.98 18.97
C LYS A 68 -15.32 19.62 20.31
N LEU A 69 -14.75 18.42 20.43
CA LEU A 69 -14.07 17.97 21.65
C LEU A 69 -12.69 18.63 21.73
N PRO A 70 -12.18 18.91 22.94
CA PRO A 70 -10.87 19.50 23.11
C PRO A 70 -9.78 18.54 22.61
N CYS A 71 -9.01 18.92 21.58
CA CYS A 71 -7.76 18.22 21.27
C CYS A 71 -6.67 18.59 22.28
N VAL A 72 -6.27 17.63 23.08
CA VAL A 72 -5.03 17.71 23.87
C VAL A 72 -3.93 16.94 23.11
N PRO A 73 -2.77 17.55 22.85
CA PRO A 73 -1.64 16.83 22.25
C PRO A 73 -1.25 15.64 23.12
N ILE A 74 -0.89 14.53 22.49
CA ILE A 74 -0.39 13.36 23.21
C ILE A 74 1.04 13.69 23.71
N PRO A 75 1.34 13.56 25.01
CA PRO A 75 2.69 13.79 25.52
C PRO A 75 3.73 12.93 24.79
N GLY A 76 4.80 13.56 24.29
CA GLY A 76 5.84 12.88 23.51
C GLY A 76 5.53 12.70 22.01
N ASN A 77 4.32 13.06 21.55
CA ASN A 77 3.92 12.97 20.14
C ASN A 77 3.39 14.33 19.63
N PRO A 78 4.25 15.38 19.51
CA PRO A 78 3.81 16.68 19.02
C PRO A 78 3.47 16.61 17.52
N PRO A 79 2.66 17.54 16.97
CA PRO A 79 2.51 17.67 15.51
C PRO A 79 3.88 17.78 14.83
N THR A 80 4.13 17.13 13.69
CA THR A 80 3.19 16.55 12.70
C THR A 80 2.80 15.09 12.91
N TYR A 81 3.15 14.44 14.03
CA TYR A 81 2.96 12.99 14.17
C TYR A 81 1.50 12.65 14.54
N TYR A 82 0.82 11.80 13.75
CA TYR A 82 -0.55 11.35 13.99
C TYR A 82 -0.59 9.91 14.52
N PRO A 83 -1.64 9.48 15.25
CA PRO A 83 -2.86 10.23 15.60
C PRO A 83 -2.62 11.30 16.68
N GLN A 84 -3.45 12.34 16.68
CA GLN A 84 -3.47 13.40 17.68
C GLN A 84 -4.76 13.33 18.51
N GLY A 85 -4.65 13.53 19.82
CA GLY A 85 -5.80 13.57 20.73
C GLY A 85 -6.60 12.27 20.82
N LEU A 86 -5.93 11.11 20.79
CA LEU A 86 -6.54 9.81 21.14
C LEU A 86 -7.35 9.92 22.44
N GLY A 87 -8.61 9.45 22.43
CA GLY A 87 -9.53 9.53 23.56
C GLY A 87 -10.22 10.89 23.77
N SER A 88 -10.02 11.87 22.88
CA SER A 88 -10.70 13.16 22.91
C SER A 88 -11.25 13.55 21.53
N CYS A 89 -10.44 14.22 20.71
CA CYS A 89 -10.82 14.72 19.39
C CYS A 89 -10.45 13.78 18.24
N ALA A 90 -9.61 12.76 18.46
CA ALA A 90 -9.26 11.73 17.49
C ALA A 90 -8.87 12.24 16.09
N GLN A 91 -7.91 13.15 15.98
CA GLN A 91 -7.33 13.55 14.69
C GLN A 91 -6.51 12.37 14.14
N ILE A 92 -7.00 11.75 13.06
CA ILE A 92 -6.49 10.46 12.59
C ILE A 92 -6.03 10.48 11.12
N ASP A 93 -5.67 11.64 10.56
CA ASP A 93 -5.01 11.73 9.24
C ASP A 93 -5.91 11.20 8.09
N MET A 94 -7.12 11.75 7.96
CA MET A 94 -8.15 11.28 7.03
C MET A 94 -8.06 11.95 5.66
N ASP A 95 -6.88 12.20 5.13
CA ASP A 95 -6.75 12.93 3.88
C ASP A 95 -7.17 12.15 2.62
N PHE A 96 -7.30 12.89 1.51
CA PHE A 96 -7.37 12.31 0.18
C PHE A 96 -5.95 12.15 -0.39
N GLY A 97 -5.42 10.94 -0.27
CA GLY A 97 -4.11 10.54 -0.81
C GLY A 97 -4.18 9.81 -2.16
N ALA A 98 -5.34 9.24 -2.50
CA ALA A 98 -5.57 8.57 -3.78
C ALA A 98 -5.69 9.58 -4.93
N ALA A 99 -5.50 9.10 -6.16
CA ALA A 99 -5.78 9.88 -7.35
C ALA A 99 -7.28 9.81 -7.71
N PRO A 100 -7.93 10.95 -8.06
CA PRO A 100 -9.30 10.94 -8.51
C PRO A 100 -9.50 10.16 -9.81
N ASN A 101 -10.68 9.59 -9.98
CA ASN A 101 -11.15 8.98 -11.22
C ASN A 101 -12.18 9.89 -11.88
N LEU A 102 -12.14 9.96 -13.22
CA LEU A 102 -13.16 10.59 -14.04
C LEU A 102 -13.96 9.52 -14.76
N PHE A 103 -15.27 9.53 -14.58
CA PHE A 103 -16.19 8.62 -15.29
C PHE A 103 -17.52 9.32 -15.55
N ARG A 104 -18.39 8.68 -16.33
CA ARG A 104 -19.72 9.20 -16.66
C ARG A 104 -20.80 8.29 -16.14
N ASP A 105 -21.91 8.87 -15.70
CA ASP A 105 -23.12 8.09 -15.43
C ASP A 105 -23.89 7.77 -16.72
N ALA A 106 -24.99 7.03 -16.56
CA ALA A 106 -25.87 6.63 -17.67
C ALA A 106 -26.47 7.81 -18.46
N HIS A 107 -26.52 9.02 -17.88
CA HIS A 107 -26.99 10.23 -18.54
C HIS A 107 -25.84 11.04 -19.16
N GLY A 108 -24.61 10.52 -19.15
CA GLY A 108 -23.43 11.18 -19.69
C GLY A 108 -22.88 12.30 -18.80
N ARG A 109 -23.39 12.49 -17.59
CA ARG A 109 -22.89 13.48 -16.63
C ARG A 109 -21.49 13.07 -16.18
N LEU A 110 -20.55 14.01 -16.23
CA LEU A 110 -19.18 13.77 -15.78
C LEU A 110 -19.13 13.78 -14.25
N LEU A 111 -18.56 12.73 -13.69
CA LEU A 111 -18.39 12.52 -12.26
C LEU A 111 -16.90 12.47 -11.92
N VAL A 112 -16.59 12.87 -10.69
CA VAL A 112 -15.27 12.73 -10.08
C VAL A 112 -15.45 11.82 -8.88
N GLY A 113 -14.73 10.69 -8.87
CA GLY A 113 -14.66 9.81 -7.72
C GLY A 113 -13.29 9.86 -7.08
N ASP A 114 -13.19 9.86 -5.76
CA ASP A 114 -11.90 9.85 -5.07
C ASP A 114 -11.97 9.08 -3.75
N GLY A 115 -10.87 8.39 -3.44
CA GLY A 115 -10.71 7.58 -2.25
C GLY A 115 -10.09 8.38 -1.10
N GLN A 116 -10.69 8.28 0.08
CA GLN A 116 -10.18 8.93 1.28
C GLN A 116 -9.58 7.89 2.25
N LYS A 117 -8.60 8.30 3.06
CA LYS A 117 -8.05 7.48 4.15
C LYS A 117 -9.08 7.07 5.21
N SER A 118 -10.25 7.70 5.19
CA SER A 118 -11.44 7.28 5.96
C SER A 118 -12.00 5.91 5.54
N GLY A 119 -11.53 5.33 4.43
CA GLY A 119 -12.11 4.11 3.87
C GLY A 119 -13.42 4.39 3.14
N VAL A 120 -13.72 5.67 2.85
CA VAL A 120 -14.89 6.09 2.09
C VAL A 120 -14.46 6.50 0.68
N TYR A 121 -15.13 5.95 -0.32
CA TYR A 121 -15.05 6.42 -1.69
C TYR A 121 -16.15 7.45 -1.94
N HIS A 122 -15.76 8.66 -2.36
CA HIS A 122 -16.66 9.79 -2.56
C HIS A 122 -16.85 10.06 -4.03
N VAL A 123 -18.08 10.36 -4.45
CA VAL A 123 -18.39 10.74 -5.83
C VAL A 123 -19.18 12.03 -5.89
N VAL A 124 -18.71 12.95 -6.74
CA VAL A 124 -19.27 14.28 -6.93
C VAL A 124 -19.54 14.57 -8.40
N ASP A 125 -20.50 15.47 -8.65
CA ASP A 125 -20.72 16.02 -9.98
C ASP A 125 -19.56 16.95 -10.35
N ALA A 126 -18.87 16.66 -11.47
CA ALA A 126 -17.66 17.37 -11.86
C ALA A 126 -17.88 18.86 -12.16
N LYS A 127 -19.12 19.25 -12.51
CA LYS A 127 -19.47 20.64 -12.85
C LYS A 127 -19.69 21.46 -11.59
N THR A 128 -20.50 20.95 -10.68
CA THR A 128 -21.06 21.65 -9.51
C THR A 128 -20.35 21.34 -8.20
N MET A 129 -19.53 20.28 -8.16
CA MET A 129 -18.90 19.74 -6.95
C MET A 129 -19.90 19.28 -5.87
N LYS A 130 -21.16 19.07 -6.24
CA LYS A 130 -22.18 18.53 -5.32
C LYS A 130 -22.02 17.03 -5.16
N PRO A 131 -22.26 16.47 -3.96
CA PRO A 131 -22.23 15.03 -3.73
C PRO A 131 -23.25 14.32 -4.60
N VAL A 132 -22.87 13.15 -5.11
CA VAL A 132 -23.74 12.24 -5.86
C VAL A 132 -23.97 10.97 -5.06
N TRP A 133 -22.90 10.30 -4.63
CA TRP A 133 -22.98 9.17 -3.71
C TRP A 133 -21.63 8.99 -2.99
N SER A 134 -21.64 8.25 -1.89
CA SER A 134 -20.43 7.77 -1.23
C SER A 134 -20.64 6.32 -0.78
N GLN A 135 -19.54 5.58 -0.62
CA GLN A 135 -19.57 4.21 -0.13
C GLN A 135 -18.42 3.98 0.84
N ILE A 136 -18.74 3.51 2.05
CA ILE A 136 -17.75 2.97 2.97
C ILE A 136 -17.28 1.65 2.38
N VAL A 137 -16.02 1.56 1.97
CA VAL A 137 -15.37 0.40 1.35
C VAL A 137 -14.38 -0.30 2.28
N GLY A 138 -14.04 0.34 3.41
CA GLY A 138 -13.21 -0.23 4.46
C GLY A 138 -13.12 0.63 5.72
N PRO A 139 -12.38 0.18 6.73
CA PRO A 139 -12.19 0.93 7.95
C PRO A 139 -11.33 2.19 7.72
N PRO A 140 -11.54 3.25 8.51
CA PRO A 140 -10.59 4.35 8.59
C PRO A 140 -9.30 3.91 9.28
N SER A 141 -8.18 4.50 8.92
CA SER A 141 -6.91 4.30 9.62
C SER A 141 -5.94 5.47 9.39
N SER A 142 -5.12 5.77 10.39
CA SER A 142 -4.10 6.83 10.32
C SER A 142 -2.92 6.48 9.44
N ILE A 143 -2.69 5.19 9.17
CA ILE A 143 -1.78 4.74 8.10
C ILE A 143 -2.53 4.59 6.77
N GLY A 144 -3.84 4.80 6.77
CA GLY A 144 -4.67 4.93 5.58
C GLY A 144 -5.82 3.93 5.51
N GLY A 145 -6.84 4.33 4.76
CA GLY A 145 -7.92 3.48 4.26
C GLY A 145 -7.72 3.28 2.77
N ILE A 146 -8.23 4.20 1.95
CA ILE A 146 -7.92 4.23 0.52
C ILE A 146 -6.74 5.19 0.30
N VAL A 147 -5.54 4.64 0.13
CA VAL A 147 -4.33 5.40 -0.26
C VAL A 147 -3.94 5.07 -1.70
N GLY A 148 -3.95 3.78 -2.04
CA GLY A 148 -3.73 3.34 -3.41
C GLY A 148 -4.82 3.84 -4.35
N SER A 149 -4.42 4.30 -5.53
CA SER A 149 -5.35 4.88 -6.48
C SER A 149 -6.31 3.83 -7.05
N THR A 150 -7.55 4.26 -7.29
CA THR A 150 -8.63 3.41 -7.82
C THR A 150 -8.58 3.32 -9.34
N ALA A 151 -9.11 2.22 -9.88
CA ALA A 151 -9.36 2.04 -11.31
C ALA A 151 -10.87 2.02 -11.58
N ASN A 152 -11.27 2.33 -12.82
CA ASN A 152 -12.66 2.22 -13.25
C ASN A 152 -12.78 1.78 -14.72
N ASP A 153 -13.86 1.07 -15.05
CA ASP A 153 -14.23 0.68 -16.42
C ASP A 153 -15.46 1.44 -16.95
N GLY A 154 -15.90 2.47 -16.23
CA GLY A 154 -17.13 3.22 -16.50
C GLY A 154 -18.42 2.54 -15.99
N GLN A 155 -18.37 1.27 -15.59
CA GLN A 155 -19.50 0.57 -14.94
C GLN A 155 -19.25 0.35 -13.44
N ASN A 156 -17.98 0.19 -13.08
CA ASN A 156 -17.51 -0.21 -11.76
C ASN A 156 -16.25 0.56 -11.40
N VAL A 157 -16.07 0.72 -10.11
CA VAL A 157 -14.83 1.22 -9.51
C VAL A 157 -14.19 0.08 -8.73
N TYR A 158 -12.87 -0.01 -8.82
CA TYR A 158 -12.03 -1.00 -8.16
C TYR A 158 -10.99 -0.25 -7.34
N GLY A 159 -10.78 -0.65 -6.10
CA GLY A 159 -9.80 0.00 -5.27
C GLY A 159 -9.20 -0.89 -4.21
N PRO A 160 -8.08 -0.45 -3.62
CA PRO A 160 -7.46 -1.11 -2.48
C PRO A 160 -8.01 -0.55 -1.16
N ILE A 161 -7.81 -1.32 -0.08
CA ILE A 161 -7.84 -0.86 1.30
C ILE A 161 -6.53 -1.25 1.97
N THR A 162 -5.91 -0.29 2.65
CA THR A 162 -4.62 -0.45 3.33
C THR A 162 -4.67 -1.54 4.39
N VAL A 163 -5.63 -1.47 5.33
CA VAL A 163 -5.71 -2.42 6.46
C VAL A 163 -7.07 -3.10 6.47
N PRO A 164 -7.16 -4.45 6.52
CA PRO A 164 -6.05 -5.43 6.65
C PRO A 164 -5.41 -5.86 5.31
N GLY A 165 -5.57 -5.08 4.24
CA GLY A 165 -5.05 -5.43 2.90
C GLY A 165 -6.02 -6.26 2.09
N TYR A 166 -6.86 -5.57 1.31
CA TYR A 166 -7.78 -6.21 0.35
C TYR A 166 -8.13 -5.25 -0.77
N ILE A 167 -8.68 -5.81 -1.86
CA ILE A 167 -9.28 -5.02 -2.94
C ILE A 167 -10.80 -5.15 -2.91
N TRP A 168 -11.48 -4.15 -3.44
CA TRP A 168 -12.94 -4.08 -3.46
C TRP A 168 -13.45 -3.61 -4.82
N SER A 169 -14.73 -3.88 -5.08
CA SER A 169 -15.43 -3.30 -6.21
C SER A 169 -16.82 -2.81 -5.83
N VAL A 170 -17.19 -1.66 -6.39
CA VAL A 170 -18.52 -1.05 -6.27
C VAL A 170 -19.05 -0.65 -7.64
N SER A 171 -20.37 -0.55 -7.79
CA SER A 171 -20.99 -0.02 -9.01
C SER A 171 -20.73 1.48 -9.13
N ALA A 172 -20.25 1.94 -10.29
CA ALA A 172 -20.03 3.37 -10.56
C ALA A 172 -21.35 4.17 -10.59
N ALA A 173 -22.47 3.52 -10.91
CA ALA A 173 -23.77 4.18 -11.04
C ALA A 173 -24.37 4.61 -9.69
N ARG A 174 -24.20 3.79 -8.65
CA ARG A 174 -24.92 3.96 -7.37
C ARG A 174 -24.11 3.59 -6.12
N GLY A 175 -22.83 3.28 -6.26
CA GLY A 175 -21.94 2.94 -5.15
C GLY A 175 -22.20 1.57 -4.50
N SER A 176 -23.14 0.77 -5.00
CA SER A 176 -23.46 -0.52 -4.37
C SER A 176 -22.28 -1.49 -4.45
N TYR A 177 -21.94 -2.11 -3.32
CA TYR A 177 -20.93 -3.16 -3.25
C TYR A 177 -21.18 -4.29 -4.24
N ARG A 178 -20.10 -4.78 -4.84
CA ARG A 178 -20.08 -5.95 -5.72
C ARG A 178 -19.35 -7.12 -5.08
N TRP A 179 -18.12 -6.90 -4.65
CA TRP A 179 -17.26 -7.92 -4.05
C TRP A 179 -16.08 -7.30 -3.30
N ALA A 180 -15.44 -8.10 -2.46
CA ALA A 180 -14.12 -7.84 -1.88
C ALA A 180 -13.24 -9.08 -2.09
N GLY A 181 -11.96 -8.88 -2.41
CA GLY A 181 -10.96 -9.92 -2.63
C GLY A 181 -9.79 -9.74 -1.66
N PRO A 182 -9.49 -10.73 -0.81
CA PRO A 182 -8.40 -10.61 0.16
C PRO A 182 -7.05 -10.58 -0.56
N ILE A 183 -6.20 -9.63 -0.18
CA ILE A 183 -4.76 -9.68 -0.47
C ILE A 183 -4.05 -10.30 0.74
N GLY A 184 -4.39 -9.84 1.95
CA GLY A 184 -3.94 -10.43 3.20
C GLY A 184 -2.47 -10.16 3.52
N ASP A 185 -1.90 -9.09 2.96
CA ASP A 185 -0.52 -8.65 3.19
C ASP A 185 -0.38 -7.74 4.43
N GLY A 186 -1.45 -7.60 5.22
CA GLY A 186 -1.53 -6.82 6.45
C GLY A 186 -1.67 -5.33 6.20
N VAL A 187 -0.72 -4.75 5.45
CA VAL A 187 -0.63 -3.31 5.17
C VAL A 187 -0.38 -3.08 3.67
N HIS A 188 -1.47 -2.96 2.92
CA HIS A 188 -1.49 -2.70 1.48
C HIS A 188 -1.37 -1.19 1.18
N TRP A 189 -0.25 -0.61 1.60
CA TRP A 189 -0.09 0.84 1.74
C TRP A 189 0.35 1.53 0.47
N GLY A 190 -0.63 1.86 -0.38
CA GLY A 190 -0.41 2.69 -1.56
C GLY A 190 -0.32 2.01 -2.94
N PRO A 191 -0.18 0.68 -3.10
CA PRO A 191 -0.29 0.05 -4.42
C PRO A 191 -1.59 0.48 -5.12
N PRO A 192 -1.51 1.09 -6.32
CA PRO A 192 -2.69 1.39 -7.09
C PRO A 192 -3.26 0.11 -7.70
N VAL A 193 -4.57 0.09 -7.90
CA VAL A 193 -5.22 -0.99 -8.64
C VAL A 193 -5.11 -0.73 -10.15
N THR A 194 -4.77 -1.76 -10.93
CA THR A 194 -4.78 -1.72 -12.40
C THR A 194 -5.86 -2.63 -12.94
N LEU A 195 -6.64 -2.15 -13.92
CA LEU A 195 -7.65 -2.96 -14.59
C LEU A 195 -7.27 -3.15 -16.07
N ALA A 196 -7.26 -4.39 -16.55
CA ALA A 196 -7.12 -4.69 -17.96
C ALA A 196 -7.85 -5.99 -18.33
N ASN A 197 -8.63 -5.97 -19.40
CA ASN A 197 -9.34 -7.14 -19.95
C ASN A 197 -10.14 -7.96 -18.92
N GLY A 198 -10.82 -7.28 -17.98
CA GLY A 198 -11.61 -7.95 -16.95
C GLY A 198 -10.78 -8.57 -15.82
N VAL A 199 -9.50 -8.22 -15.71
CA VAL A 199 -8.60 -8.64 -14.63
C VAL A 199 -8.13 -7.42 -13.85
N VAL A 200 -8.23 -7.50 -12.53
CA VAL A 200 -7.78 -6.49 -11.58
C VAL A 200 -6.43 -6.93 -11.03
N TYR A 201 -5.41 -6.11 -11.18
CA TYR A 201 -4.05 -6.38 -10.71
C TYR A 201 -3.67 -5.48 -9.54
N SER A 202 -2.97 -6.05 -8.58
CA SER A 202 -2.27 -5.31 -7.53
C SER A 202 -0.93 -5.99 -7.23
N VAL A 203 -0.02 -5.26 -6.60
CA VAL A 203 1.20 -5.84 -6.02
C VAL A 203 1.04 -5.87 -4.52
N ASP A 204 1.18 -7.05 -3.94
CA ASP A 204 1.14 -7.20 -2.48
C ASP A 204 2.49 -6.83 -1.84
N PHE A 205 2.44 -6.49 -0.55
CA PHE A 205 3.64 -6.13 0.18
C PHE A 205 4.67 -7.26 0.27
N SER A 206 4.23 -8.51 0.24
CA SER A 206 5.11 -9.69 0.25
C SER A 206 5.84 -9.90 -1.08
N GLY A 207 5.57 -9.08 -2.09
CA GLY A 207 6.25 -9.10 -3.36
C GLY A 207 5.67 -10.09 -4.36
N PHE A 208 4.34 -10.19 -4.40
CA PHE A 208 3.62 -10.93 -5.42
C PHE A 208 2.82 -9.98 -6.30
N LEU A 209 2.74 -10.33 -7.59
CA LEU A 209 1.68 -9.84 -8.46
C LEU A 209 0.43 -10.67 -8.21
N ASP A 210 -0.60 -10.01 -7.66
CA ASP A 210 -1.92 -10.59 -7.49
C ASP A 210 -2.83 -10.16 -8.64
N ALA A 211 -3.60 -11.10 -9.17
CA ALA A 211 -4.59 -10.85 -10.22
C ALA A 211 -5.95 -11.45 -9.84
N PHE A 212 -7.02 -10.68 -10.01
CA PHE A 212 -8.37 -11.04 -9.61
C PHE A 212 -9.36 -10.88 -10.78
N ASP A 213 -10.38 -11.73 -10.83
CA ASP A 213 -11.48 -11.61 -11.78
C ASP A 213 -12.32 -10.38 -11.43
N ALA A 214 -12.41 -9.41 -12.35
CA ALA A 214 -13.11 -8.15 -12.12
C ALA A 214 -14.63 -8.32 -11.87
N ARG A 215 -15.21 -9.47 -12.23
CA ARG A 215 -16.64 -9.74 -12.11
C ARG A 215 -17.03 -10.07 -10.67
N ASN A 216 -16.21 -10.87 -9.98
CA ASN A 216 -16.55 -11.48 -8.70
C ASN A 216 -15.44 -11.41 -7.63
N GLY A 217 -14.25 -10.89 -7.94
CA GLY A 217 -13.15 -10.75 -7.00
C GLY A 217 -12.39 -12.05 -6.70
N ALA A 218 -12.61 -13.12 -7.46
CA ALA A 218 -11.88 -14.37 -7.29
C ALA A 218 -10.40 -14.19 -7.68
N LEU A 219 -9.49 -14.69 -6.84
CA LEU A 219 -8.05 -14.70 -7.14
C LEU A 219 -7.79 -15.64 -8.34
N LEU A 220 -7.20 -15.09 -9.40
CA LEU A 220 -6.83 -15.80 -10.62
C LEU A 220 -5.36 -16.21 -10.61
N LEU A 221 -4.48 -15.37 -10.05
CA LEU A 221 -3.04 -15.55 -10.04
C LEU A 221 -2.45 -14.86 -8.82
N LYS A 222 -1.41 -15.48 -8.26
CA LYS A 222 -0.51 -14.88 -7.25
C LYS A 222 0.92 -15.27 -7.59
N ARG A 223 1.68 -14.35 -8.18
CA ARG A 223 2.98 -14.67 -8.80
C ARG A 223 4.14 -13.95 -8.11
N PRO A 224 5.17 -14.66 -7.63
CA PRO A 224 6.32 -14.01 -7.01
C PRO A 224 7.04 -13.08 -7.99
N LEU A 225 7.28 -11.85 -7.56
CA LEU A 225 8.07 -10.86 -8.31
C LEU A 225 9.57 -11.22 -8.29
N ALA A 226 10.02 -11.95 -7.25
CA ALA A 226 11.40 -12.44 -7.13
C ALA A 226 11.84 -13.31 -8.33
N TYR A 227 10.92 -14.04 -8.97
CA TYR A 227 11.28 -14.83 -10.17
C TYR A 227 11.63 -13.97 -11.40
N GLY A 228 11.30 -12.68 -11.37
CA GLY A 228 11.74 -11.72 -12.37
C GLY A 228 13.13 -11.13 -12.11
N SER A 229 13.78 -11.45 -10.98
CA SER A 229 15.10 -10.93 -10.62
C SER A 229 16.07 -12.05 -10.23
N GLY A 230 17.37 -11.72 -10.22
CA GLY A 230 18.41 -12.59 -9.65
C GLY A 230 18.64 -12.38 -8.15
N GLY A 231 17.78 -11.60 -7.47
CA GLY A 231 17.97 -11.16 -6.09
C GLY A 231 16.93 -11.76 -5.12
N PRO A 232 17.21 -11.76 -3.81
CA PRO A 232 16.36 -12.38 -2.80
C PRO A 232 15.16 -11.52 -2.35
N GLU A 233 15.10 -10.24 -2.74
CA GLU A 233 14.10 -9.29 -2.24
C GLU A 233 12.99 -9.01 -3.26
N SER A 234 11.74 -9.00 -2.79
CA SER A 234 10.55 -8.70 -3.60
C SER A 234 9.57 -7.70 -2.98
N LEU A 235 9.81 -7.20 -1.77
CA LEU A 235 8.86 -6.30 -1.08
C LEU A 235 8.48 -5.13 -1.99
N SER A 236 7.18 -4.82 -2.04
CA SER A 236 6.71 -3.81 -2.96
C SER A 236 5.44 -3.12 -2.51
N TRP A 237 5.42 -1.79 -2.67
CA TRP A 237 4.20 -0.98 -2.65
C TRP A 237 3.94 -0.33 -4.01
N ALA A 238 4.51 -0.88 -5.07
CA ALA A 238 4.55 -0.24 -6.37
C ALA A 238 3.31 -0.57 -7.21
N GLY A 239 3.22 0.08 -8.38
CA GLY A 239 2.10 -0.09 -9.30
C GLY A 239 2.31 -1.19 -10.34
N VAL A 240 1.19 -1.58 -10.94
CA VAL A 240 1.16 -2.41 -12.14
C VAL A 240 0.84 -1.53 -13.35
N SER A 241 1.31 -1.92 -14.53
CA SER A 241 0.94 -1.31 -15.79
C SER A 241 0.77 -2.39 -16.84
N VAL A 242 -0.27 -2.30 -17.68
CA VAL A 242 -0.53 -3.28 -18.73
C VAL A 242 -0.44 -2.59 -20.09
N ALA A 243 0.47 -3.05 -20.93
CA ALA A 243 0.64 -2.53 -22.27
C ALA A 243 1.19 -3.61 -23.20
N ARG A 244 0.77 -3.59 -24.48
CA ARG A 244 1.32 -4.47 -25.53
C ARG A 244 1.34 -5.95 -25.11
N ASN A 245 0.19 -6.44 -24.62
CA ASN A 245 -0.02 -7.81 -24.14
C ASN A 245 0.99 -8.25 -23.07
N THR A 246 1.48 -7.30 -22.27
CA THR A 246 2.48 -7.53 -21.24
C THR A 246 2.05 -6.83 -19.96
N VAL A 247 2.13 -7.52 -18.82
CA VAL A 247 1.92 -6.95 -17.50
C VAL A 247 3.27 -6.57 -16.93
N TYR A 248 3.46 -5.31 -16.56
CA TYR A 248 4.66 -4.78 -15.93
C TYR A 248 4.35 -4.53 -14.46
N ALA A 249 4.94 -5.30 -13.57
CA ALA A 249 4.83 -5.10 -12.13
C ALA A 249 6.13 -4.49 -11.62
N ALA A 250 6.03 -3.32 -11.00
CA ALA A 250 7.18 -2.71 -10.35
C ALA A 250 7.43 -3.36 -8.99
N VAL A 251 8.69 -3.41 -8.59
CA VAL A 251 9.16 -3.90 -7.29
C VAL A 251 9.88 -2.78 -6.56
N GLY A 252 9.67 -2.70 -5.25
CA GLY A 252 10.33 -1.73 -4.39
C GLY A 252 9.36 -1.02 -3.46
N VAL A 253 9.91 -0.60 -2.32
CA VAL A 253 9.29 0.33 -1.36
C VAL A 253 10.22 1.53 -1.19
N LEU A 254 9.65 2.66 -0.75
CA LEU A 254 10.42 3.87 -0.52
C LEU A 254 11.49 3.61 0.55
N GLY A 255 12.77 3.85 0.20
CA GLY A 255 13.92 3.62 1.08
C GLY A 255 14.77 2.39 0.76
N LEU A 256 14.31 1.47 -0.11
CA LEU A 256 15.16 0.40 -0.63
C LEU A 256 15.93 0.87 -1.87
N ALA A 257 17.22 0.55 -1.93
CA ALA A 257 18.10 0.95 -3.04
C ALA A 257 17.82 0.22 -4.35
N ASN A 258 17.05 -0.88 -4.31
CA ASN A 258 16.85 -1.80 -5.42
C ASN A 258 15.37 -1.88 -5.79
N GLY A 259 14.98 -1.18 -6.85
CA GLY A 259 13.71 -1.36 -7.53
C GLY A 259 13.92 -1.91 -8.92
N PHE A 260 13.05 -2.81 -9.37
CA PHE A 260 13.08 -3.36 -10.73
C PHE A 260 11.66 -3.51 -11.26
N VAL A 261 11.53 -3.78 -12.56
CA VAL A 261 10.24 -4.05 -13.20
C VAL A 261 10.25 -5.46 -13.74
N VAL A 262 9.27 -6.26 -13.34
CA VAL A 262 9.05 -7.60 -13.87
C VAL A 262 8.03 -7.52 -14.99
N ALA A 263 8.38 -8.05 -16.16
CA ALA A 263 7.50 -8.11 -17.31
C ALA A 263 6.96 -9.54 -17.49
N TYR A 264 5.65 -9.69 -17.40
CA TYR A 264 4.95 -10.94 -17.62
C TYR A 264 4.28 -10.94 -18.99
N ARG A 265 4.69 -11.87 -19.85
CA ARG A 265 4.04 -12.13 -21.13
C ARG A 265 3.49 -13.55 -21.14
N PRO A 266 2.30 -13.79 -21.71
CA PRO A 266 1.80 -15.15 -21.92
C PRO A 266 2.83 -16.00 -22.68
N GLY A 267 3.14 -17.19 -22.17
CA GLY A 267 4.02 -18.18 -22.82
C GLY A 267 5.53 -17.95 -22.70
N SER A 268 6.02 -17.05 -21.83
CA SER A 268 7.44 -16.65 -21.80
C SER A 268 8.32 -17.21 -20.66
N VAL A 269 7.84 -18.11 -19.79
CA VAL A 269 8.61 -18.65 -18.64
C VAL A 269 8.19 -20.10 -18.34
N PRO A 270 9.08 -21.03 -17.90
CA PRO A 270 8.67 -22.37 -17.43
C PRO A 270 7.71 -22.24 -16.25
N ASP A 271 6.61 -23.00 -16.27
CA ASP A 271 5.65 -23.08 -15.18
C ASP A 271 6.39 -23.35 -13.86
N VAL A 272 6.29 -22.42 -12.91
CA VAL A 272 6.81 -22.70 -11.57
C VAL A 272 5.83 -23.69 -10.94
N ALA A 273 6.32 -24.80 -10.39
CA ALA A 273 5.45 -25.73 -9.66
C ALA A 273 4.66 -24.94 -8.59
N SER A 274 3.33 -24.95 -8.70
CA SER A 274 2.32 -24.13 -7.96
C SER A 274 1.84 -22.79 -8.57
N ASP A 275 2.26 -22.42 -9.79
CA ASP A 275 1.72 -21.25 -10.54
C ASP A 275 0.21 -21.34 -10.84
N GLY A 276 -0.36 -22.54 -10.69
CA GLY A 276 -1.79 -22.73 -10.51
C GLY A 276 -2.02 -23.51 -9.22
N VAL A 277 -2.56 -22.86 -8.18
CA VAL A 277 -3.35 -23.60 -7.20
C VAL A 277 -4.58 -24.11 -7.95
N ARG A 278 -4.42 -25.28 -8.55
CA ARG A 278 -5.42 -26.18 -9.14
C ARG A 278 -6.54 -25.49 -9.93
N THR A 279 -6.37 -25.45 -11.24
CA THR A 279 -7.49 -25.83 -12.11
C THR A 279 -7.01 -26.94 -13.04
N VAL A 280 -7.54 -28.14 -12.75
CA VAL A 280 -7.46 -29.41 -13.50
C VAL A 280 -6.16 -30.22 -13.35
N GLU A 281 -6.25 -31.28 -12.54
CA GLU A 281 -5.27 -32.37 -12.46
C GLU A 281 -5.12 -33.09 -13.81
N GLY A 282 -3.88 -33.51 -14.12
CA GLY A 282 -3.63 -34.63 -15.02
C GLY A 282 -3.41 -34.30 -16.49
N ALA A 283 -2.18 -33.92 -16.86
CA ALA A 283 -1.64 -34.22 -18.19
C ALA A 283 -0.09 -34.10 -18.22
N LEU A 284 0.58 -35.24 -18.01
CA LEU A 284 1.80 -35.67 -18.72
C LEU A 284 3.14 -34.92 -18.48
N GLY A 285 3.86 -35.35 -17.42
CA GLY A 285 5.26 -35.82 -17.45
C GLY A 285 6.45 -34.92 -17.88
N GLY A 286 7.51 -34.89 -17.06
CA GLY A 286 8.91 -34.91 -17.55
C GLY A 286 9.87 -33.76 -17.18
N SER A 287 10.60 -33.93 -16.06
CA SER A 287 12.03 -33.62 -15.76
C SER A 287 12.88 -32.52 -16.45
N GLY A 288 13.65 -31.80 -15.60
CA GLY A 288 15.05 -31.33 -15.81
C GLY A 288 15.24 -29.91 -16.40
N GLY A 289 16.20 -29.04 -16.05
CA GLY A 289 17.36 -29.01 -15.13
C GLY A 289 18.38 -27.94 -15.61
N GLY A 290 19.00 -27.17 -14.69
CA GLY A 290 20.41 -26.71 -14.77
C GLY A 290 20.81 -25.31 -15.31
N GLY A 291 21.46 -24.51 -14.44
CA GLY A 291 22.66 -23.63 -14.67
C GLY A 291 22.46 -22.29 -15.41
N GLY A 292 23.12 -21.15 -15.10
CA GLY A 292 24.23 -20.79 -14.22
C GLY A 292 25.14 -19.72 -14.89
N GLY A 293 25.53 -18.67 -14.15
CA GLY A 293 26.60 -17.69 -14.49
C GLY A 293 26.09 -16.29 -14.90
N GLY A 294 26.58 -15.15 -14.41
CA GLY A 294 27.77 -14.81 -13.61
C GLY A 294 28.41 -13.55 -14.20
N GLY A 295 28.27 -12.39 -13.54
CA GLY A 295 28.89 -11.13 -13.96
C GLY A 295 28.85 -10.09 -12.83
N GLY A 296 30.02 -9.61 -12.41
CA GLY A 296 30.29 -8.95 -11.12
C GLY A 296 29.45 -7.70 -10.82
N GLN A 297 28.79 -7.75 -9.67
CA GLN A 297 28.00 -6.68 -9.05
C GLN A 297 28.85 -5.89 -8.03
N PRO A 298 28.48 -4.62 -7.75
CA PRO A 298 28.81 -3.97 -6.47
C PRO A 298 28.25 -4.80 -5.30
N ALA A 299 28.91 -4.74 -4.14
CA ALA A 299 28.61 -5.62 -3.00
C ALA A 299 27.09 -5.71 -2.68
N PRO A 300 26.52 -6.93 -2.56
CA PRO A 300 25.09 -7.14 -2.33
C PRO A 300 24.65 -6.62 -0.97
N ILE A 301 23.52 -5.91 -0.94
CA ILE A 301 22.78 -5.58 0.29
C ILE A 301 22.03 -6.86 0.68
N GLY A 302 22.28 -7.36 1.89
CA GLY A 302 21.77 -8.63 2.38
C GLY A 302 20.27 -8.59 2.73
N PRO A 303 19.66 -9.75 3.06
CA PRO A 303 18.25 -9.85 3.44
C PRO A 303 17.88 -8.89 4.59
N SER A 304 16.61 -8.48 4.64
CA SER A 304 16.13 -7.51 5.63
C SER A 304 14.84 -7.93 6.34
N VAL A 305 14.76 -7.65 7.64
CA VAL A 305 13.52 -7.63 8.42
C VAL A 305 12.93 -6.23 8.32
N VAL A 306 11.61 -6.12 8.16
CA VAL A 306 10.92 -4.83 8.04
C VAL A 306 9.81 -4.70 9.08
N ALA A 307 9.83 -3.62 9.85
CA ALA A 307 8.66 -3.15 10.58
C ALA A 307 7.92 -2.15 9.70
N GLY A 308 6.69 -2.48 9.27
CA GLY A 308 5.86 -1.59 8.46
C GLY A 308 5.09 -0.57 9.34
N PRO A 309 4.44 0.44 8.73
CA PRO A 309 3.54 1.32 9.47
C PRO A 309 2.50 0.54 10.29
N GLY A 310 2.39 0.84 11.59
CA GLY A 310 1.49 0.14 12.52
C GLY A 310 2.00 -1.21 13.05
N ALA A 311 3.25 -1.56 12.81
CA ALA A 311 3.88 -2.83 13.21
C ALA A 311 3.73 -3.15 14.70
N ALA A 312 3.62 -2.14 15.58
CA ALA A 312 3.32 -2.35 17.00
C ALA A 312 2.04 -3.21 17.23
N SER A 313 1.08 -3.14 16.32
CA SER A 313 -0.19 -3.88 16.37
C SER A 313 -0.27 -5.03 15.37
N THR A 314 0.46 -4.96 14.25
CA THR A 314 0.37 -5.91 13.13
C THR A 314 1.56 -6.86 13.00
N SER A 315 2.55 -6.76 13.90
CA SER A 315 3.83 -7.49 13.81
C SER A 315 4.76 -6.97 12.71
N TYR A 316 5.89 -7.64 12.52
CA TYR A 316 6.80 -7.36 11.42
C TYR A 316 6.11 -7.63 10.08
N ALA A 317 6.34 -6.74 9.13
CA ALA A 317 5.81 -6.86 7.78
C ALA A 317 6.54 -7.97 6.99
N THR A 318 7.72 -8.40 7.46
CA THR A 318 8.42 -9.63 7.05
C THR A 318 8.31 -10.68 8.15
N PRO A 319 7.19 -11.44 8.25
CA PRO A 319 7.00 -12.42 9.31
C PRO A 319 7.93 -13.63 9.16
N VAL A 320 8.46 -13.89 7.96
CA VAL A 320 9.50 -14.89 7.70
C VAL A 320 10.56 -14.26 6.80
N VAL A 321 11.83 -14.38 7.17
CA VAL A 321 12.99 -13.94 6.37
C VAL A 321 14.00 -15.08 6.27
N ALA A 322 14.72 -15.17 5.16
CA ALA A 322 15.72 -16.21 4.94
C ALA A 322 17.09 -15.62 4.61
N THR A 323 18.15 -16.27 5.09
CA THR A 323 19.54 -15.95 4.78
C THR A 323 20.36 -17.24 4.63
N GLN A 324 21.58 -17.13 4.10
CA GLN A 324 22.53 -18.24 4.06
C GLN A 324 23.37 -18.29 5.33
N GLN A 325 23.93 -19.45 5.69
CA GLN A 325 24.91 -19.55 6.77
C GLN A 325 26.08 -18.56 6.55
N GLY A 326 26.42 -17.79 7.58
CA GLY A 326 27.41 -16.71 7.47
C GLY A 326 26.89 -15.43 6.80
N GLY A 327 25.61 -15.40 6.42
CA GLY A 327 24.95 -14.25 5.82
C GLY A 327 24.66 -13.16 6.84
N LYS A 328 24.53 -11.93 6.34
CA LYS A 328 24.15 -10.76 7.14
C LYS A 328 22.66 -10.46 6.98
N LEU A 329 22.08 -9.80 7.97
CA LEU A 329 20.69 -9.38 7.98
C LEU A 329 20.61 -7.91 8.41
N SER A 330 19.72 -7.14 7.81
CA SER A 330 19.41 -5.76 8.23
C SER A 330 17.99 -5.66 8.76
N PHE A 331 17.71 -4.62 9.53
CA PHE A 331 16.39 -4.27 10.03
C PHE A 331 16.05 -2.85 9.57
N LEU A 332 14.96 -2.71 8.83
CA LEU A 332 14.41 -1.43 8.36
C LEU A 332 13.13 -1.14 9.13
N ASN A 333 13.06 0.04 9.74
CA ASN A 333 11.83 0.49 10.39
C ASN A 333 11.12 1.55 9.54
N LEU A 334 9.92 1.23 9.06
CA LEU A 334 9.01 2.13 8.35
C LEU A 334 7.80 2.54 9.23
N ASP A 335 7.77 2.12 10.48
CA ASP A 335 6.78 2.53 11.47
C ASP A 335 7.19 3.82 12.16
N THR A 336 6.21 4.61 12.59
CA THR A 336 6.44 5.83 13.37
C THR A 336 6.90 5.52 14.80
N VAL A 337 6.61 4.31 15.28
CA VAL A 337 7.11 3.77 16.56
C VAL A 337 8.46 3.09 16.34
N GLN A 338 9.37 3.21 17.30
CA GLN A 338 10.66 2.53 17.22
C GLN A 338 10.51 1.03 17.49
N HIS A 339 11.30 0.24 16.75
CA HIS A 339 11.30 -1.21 16.81
C HIS A 339 12.71 -1.76 16.78
N ASP A 340 12.86 -3.02 17.14
CA ASP A 340 14.10 -3.77 17.04
C ASP A 340 13.80 -5.23 16.65
N VAL A 341 14.84 -6.03 16.46
CA VAL A 341 14.77 -7.47 16.22
C VAL A 341 15.61 -8.14 17.28
N ASN A 342 15.05 -9.07 18.04
CA ASN A 342 15.78 -9.85 19.04
C ASN A 342 15.44 -11.33 18.88
N SER A 343 16.45 -12.19 18.79
CA SER A 343 16.25 -13.63 18.91
C SER A 343 15.57 -13.98 20.24
N THR A 344 14.64 -14.94 20.19
CA THR A 344 14.08 -15.56 21.41
C THR A 344 15.08 -16.46 22.13
N GLN A 345 16.10 -16.97 21.41
CA GLN A 345 17.17 -17.77 21.97
C GLN A 345 18.32 -16.87 22.44
N ASN A 346 18.89 -17.19 23.60
CA ASN A 346 20.01 -16.49 24.19
C ASN A 346 21.33 -17.28 24.04
N GLY A 347 22.43 -16.55 23.86
CA GLY A 347 23.77 -17.07 23.88
C GLY A 347 24.27 -17.38 25.30
N LYS A 348 25.51 -17.85 25.40
CA LYS A 348 26.16 -18.18 26.68
C LYS A 348 26.36 -16.96 27.59
N ASP A 349 26.35 -15.76 27.01
CA ASP A 349 26.44 -14.47 27.70
C ASP A 349 25.08 -13.94 28.18
N GLY A 350 24.00 -14.69 27.94
CA GLY A 350 22.64 -14.33 28.34
C GLY A 350 21.95 -13.30 27.43
N ARG A 351 22.60 -12.88 26.33
CA ARG A 351 22.03 -11.95 25.34
C ARG A 351 21.40 -12.71 24.17
N PRO A 352 20.45 -12.12 23.41
CA PRO A 352 19.93 -12.74 22.20
C PRO A 352 21.05 -13.14 21.24
N ILE A 353 20.99 -14.36 20.68
CA ILE A 353 22.02 -14.86 19.74
C ILE A 353 22.15 -14.02 18.46
N PHE A 354 21.11 -13.24 18.14
CA PHE A 354 21.18 -12.12 17.22
C PHE A 354 20.23 -11.01 17.68
N HIS A 355 20.59 -9.75 17.41
CA HIS A 355 19.76 -8.59 17.75
C HIS A 355 20.07 -7.35 16.90
N SER A 356 19.16 -6.39 16.85
CA SER A 356 19.41 -5.04 16.32
C SER A 356 19.33 -3.99 17.42
N LYS A 357 19.88 -2.80 17.17
CA LYS A 357 19.51 -1.62 17.98
C LYS A 357 18.03 -1.28 17.78
N LEU A 358 17.48 -0.53 18.73
CA LEU A 358 16.20 0.15 18.55
C LEU A 358 16.34 1.19 17.43
N THR A 359 15.50 1.06 16.40
CA THR A 359 15.65 1.73 15.10
C THR A 359 14.43 2.63 14.87
N GLY A 360 14.68 3.89 14.47
CA GLY A 360 13.62 4.89 14.24
C GLY A 360 13.01 4.84 12.83
N LEU A 361 11.96 5.64 12.60
CA LEU A 361 11.29 5.76 11.31
C LEU A 361 12.27 6.10 10.17
N GLY A 362 12.25 5.30 9.12
CA GLY A 362 13.09 5.45 7.93
C GLY A 362 14.55 5.02 8.13
N GLU A 363 14.92 4.56 9.32
CA GLU A 363 16.28 4.10 9.61
C GLU A 363 16.46 2.61 9.30
N THR A 364 17.69 2.24 8.93
CA THR A 364 18.13 0.85 8.79
C THR A 364 19.27 0.57 9.78
N SER A 365 19.21 -0.59 10.43
CA SER A 365 20.22 -1.08 11.37
C SER A 365 20.67 -2.49 10.99
N PRO A 366 21.92 -2.88 11.23
CA PRO A 366 22.31 -4.28 11.14
C PRO A 366 21.60 -5.11 12.23
N VAL A 367 21.28 -6.37 11.91
CA VAL A 367 20.96 -7.39 12.91
C VAL A 367 22.24 -8.15 13.19
N GLU A 368 22.90 -7.79 14.28
CA GLU A 368 24.19 -8.32 14.70
C GLU A 368 24.07 -9.78 15.16
N GLY A 369 25.08 -10.60 14.86
CA GLY A 369 25.19 -12.00 15.30
C GLY A 369 24.61 -13.03 14.35
N VAL A 370 23.80 -12.63 13.35
CA VAL A 370 23.17 -13.56 12.38
C VAL A 370 24.20 -14.39 11.61
N ASP A 371 25.37 -13.83 11.32
CA ASP A 371 26.47 -14.48 10.60
C ASP A 371 27.14 -15.62 11.39
N HIS A 372 26.86 -15.74 12.69
CA HIS A 372 27.37 -16.81 13.55
C HIS A 372 26.34 -17.87 13.89
N VAL A 373 25.10 -17.73 13.40
CA VAL A 373 24.01 -18.65 13.67
C VAL A 373 24.10 -19.86 12.74
N PRO A 374 24.04 -21.11 13.26
CA PRO A 374 23.99 -22.31 12.43
C PRO A 374 22.75 -22.37 11.53
N PRO A 375 22.74 -23.24 10.50
CA PRO A 375 21.53 -23.53 9.74
C PRO A 375 20.37 -23.99 10.63
N GLY A 376 19.19 -23.42 10.42
CA GLY A 376 18.02 -23.67 11.28
C GLY A 376 16.95 -22.58 11.15
N THR A 377 15.85 -22.75 11.90
CA THR A 377 14.77 -21.76 12.01
C THR A 377 14.78 -21.16 13.41
N TYR A 378 14.76 -19.82 13.48
CA TYR A 378 14.89 -19.06 14.71
C TYR A 378 13.75 -18.04 14.84
N GLU A 379 13.02 -18.10 15.95
CA GLU A 379 12.00 -17.10 16.27
C GLU A 379 12.66 -15.82 16.80
N PHE A 380 12.16 -14.67 16.38
CA PHE A 380 12.56 -13.35 16.88
C PHE A 380 11.35 -12.48 17.24
N PHE A 381 11.59 -11.44 18.03
CA PHE A 381 10.56 -10.55 18.56
C PHE A 381 11.07 -9.11 18.76
N CYS A 382 10.14 -8.17 18.93
CA CYS A 382 10.46 -6.78 19.29
C CYS A 382 10.44 -6.63 20.82
N SER A 383 11.48 -6.02 21.39
CA SER A 383 11.59 -5.80 22.83
C SER A 383 10.59 -4.78 23.38
N VAL A 384 10.15 -3.84 22.54
CA VAL A 384 9.18 -2.78 22.90
C VAL A 384 7.74 -3.29 22.78
N HIS A 385 7.48 -4.20 21.84
CA HIS A 385 6.14 -4.69 21.51
C HIS A 385 6.09 -6.23 21.55
N PRO A 386 5.69 -6.83 22.69
CA PRO A 386 5.72 -8.28 22.90
C PRO A 386 4.92 -9.12 21.89
N GLY A 387 3.94 -8.51 21.21
CA GLY A 387 3.13 -9.15 20.17
C GLY A 387 3.82 -9.25 18.80
N MET A 388 4.89 -8.49 18.57
CA MET A 388 5.62 -8.54 17.31
C MET A 388 6.58 -9.71 17.28
N ARG A 389 6.37 -10.62 16.32
CA ARG A 389 7.14 -11.85 16.13
C ARG A 389 7.37 -12.19 14.66
N GLY A 390 8.47 -12.87 14.40
CA GLY A 390 8.80 -13.40 13.09
C GLY A 390 9.82 -14.54 13.16
N GLN A 391 10.12 -15.13 12.01
CA GLN A 391 11.03 -16.26 11.85
C GLN A 391 12.18 -15.94 10.92
N LEU A 392 13.39 -16.26 11.35
CA LEU A 392 14.59 -16.27 10.52
C LEU A 392 14.92 -17.71 10.13
N VAL A 393 15.06 -17.97 8.83
CA VAL A 393 15.52 -19.26 8.29
C VAL A 393 16.95 -19.10 7.78
N VAL A 394 17.90 -19.79 8.42
CA VAL A 394 19.31 -19.86 8.00
C VAL A 394 19.51 -21.16 7.22
N ARG A 395 19.99 -21.06 5.98
CA ARG A 395 20.20 -22.20 5.08
C ARG A 395 21.67 -22.51 4.82
#